data_AF-A0A9E5E1I0-F1
#
_entry.id   AF-A0A9E5E1I0-F1
#
_cell.length_a   1.000
_cell.length_b   1.000
_cell.length_c   1.000
_cell.angle_alpha   90.00
_cell.angle_beta   90.00
_cell.angle_gamma   90.00
#
_symmetry.space_group_name_H-M   'P 1'
#
loop_
_entity.id
_entity.type
_entity.pdbx_description
1 polymer ?
#
loop_
_entity_poly.entity_id
_entity_poly.type
_entity_poly.pdbx_seq_one_letter_code
_entity_poly.pdbx_strand_id
1 'polypeptide(L)'
;VLYGPSSPSWFSYAQLARLDNNRIGDREGRDFDEKIDNLIVTHPGSPPRAMSMVDIPRPSNQRVMIKGSRTNLGPEAPRQFLEILSGPDRQPFKDGSGRLELAKAIASKDNPLTARVMVNRIWMNHFGAGIVRNMSDFGMRSEDPTHPELLDWLAASFMENGWSLKKLHKLIMLSNTYQQSSEDNPRYGSVDPSNSYLYKTNRRRLDFESFRDSLLFVSGQLDMTMGGQPVEITRAPFPPRRSVYAFIDRRNLPEMFRTFDMASPDSTVSQRFTSTVPQQALFMLNSPMIASLARGLVEKKEFKDFRSDQQRIASLYASIYQRSPEPIEMKLGIRFLEEESGEKSEPVPESQWKYGYGNYDEVGKKLPRFYVLQHYTGKAWQGSGRLPDSQYGNLQMDAKGGHPGPLPQIAAVRRWIAPRDMTVNIEGGLDHYIDEKAKAIFDKLPKAQRDALDKVYDGVSGFMLHTASGGPKELWRGNAKRGRAAAAAANVIVKKGDTIDFIVHCLKGPHQDFFNWAPVVKVAGMMEAMAPDPKTGSMVMNEWKAADDFAPPSSKPKPLNVWEKYAQALLLSNEMTYVD
;
A
#
# COMPACT_ATOMS: atom_id res chain seq x y z
N VAL A 1 27.08 -25.73 2.65
CA VAL A 1 26.30 -24.50 2.35
C VAL A 1 25.10 -24.94 1.53
N LEU A 2 23.87 -24.76 2.01
CA LEU A 2 22.65 -25.22 1.30
C LEU A 2 22.25 -24.31 0.11
N TYR A 3 23.08 -23.31 -0.19
CA TYR A 3 22.85 -22.26 -1.18
C TYR A 3 24.20 -21.74 -1.72
N GLY A 4 24.24 -21.34 -2.99
CA GLY A 4 25.44 -20.80 -3.67
C GLY A 4 25.98 -21.71 -4.78
N PRO A 5 26.99 -21.26 -5.57
CA PRO A 5 27.46 -21.98 -6.76
C PRO A 5 28.02 -23.38 -6.49
N SER A 6 28.40 -23.66 -5.25
CA SER A 6 28.89 -24.95 -4.78
C SER A 6 27.80 -25.82 -4.12
N SER A 7 26.53 -25.37 -4.12
CA SER A 7 25.42 -26.15 -3.57
C SER A 7 25.03 -27.28 -4.54
N PRO A 8 24.76 -28.50 -4.06
CA PRO A 8 24.26 -29.59 -4.90
C PRO A 8 22.89 -29.30 -5.53
N SER A 9 22.18 -28.28 -5.02
CA SER A 9 20.90 -27.79 -5.57
C SER A 9 21.06 -26.60 -6.53
N TRP A 10 22.29 -26.14 -6.80
CA TRP A 10 22.55 -25.05 -7.72
C TRP A 10 22.79 -25.59 -9.13
N PHE A 11 21.96 -25.16 -10.07
CA PHE A 11 22.09 -25.48 -11.49
C PHE A 11 22.22 -24.18 -12.26
N SER A 12 23.28 -24.03 -13.05
CA SER A 12 23.37 -22.94 -14.03
C SER A 12 22.55 -23.28 -15.28
N TYR A 13 22.03 -22.26 -15.95
CA TYR A 13 21.36 -22.43 -17.24
C TYR A 13 22.23 -23.20 -18.25
N ALA A 14 23.54 -22.95 -18.27
CA ALA A 14 24.51 -23.66 -19.11
C ALA A 14 24.60 -25.17 -18.81
N GLN A 15 24.35 -25.59 -17.56
CA GLN A 15 24.30 -27.02 -17.20
C GLN A 15 22.98 -27.66 -17.63
N LEU A 16 21.85 -26.94 -17.54
CA LEU A 16 20.54 -27.43 -17.98
C LEU A 16 20.45 -27.53 -19.51
N ALA A 17 20.97 -26.54 -20.25
CA ALA A 17 21.00 -26.56 -21.71
C ALA A 17 21.84 -27.73 -22.26
N ARG A 18 22.93 -28.09 -21.57
CA ARG A 18 23.76 -29.27 -21.89
C ARG A 18 23.04 -30.59 -21.63
N LEU A 19 22.18 -30.65 -20.61
CA LEU A 19 21.37 -31.83 -20.29
C LEU A 19 20.24 -32.07 -21.30
N ASP A 20 19.79 -31.03 -22.00
CA ASP A 20 18.75 -31.11 -23.06
C ASP A 20 19.31 -30.99 -24.49
N ASN A 21 20.56 -31.40 -24.73
CA ASN A 21 21.19 -31.42 -26.07
C ASN A 21 21.12 -30.07 -26.83
N ASN A 22 21.16 -28.92 -26.13
CA ASN A 22 21.01 -27.59 -26.71
C ASN A 22 19.71 -27.38 -27.53
N ARG A 23 18.62 -28.10 -27.21
CA ARG A 23 17.32 -27.91 -27.86
C ARG A 23 16.55 -26.68 -27.38
N ILE A 24 16.97 -26.09 -26.26
CA ILE A 24 16.39 -24.91 -25.64
C ILE A 24 17.11 -23.66 -26.15
N GLY A 25 16.38 -22.75 -26.80
CA GLY A 25 16.94 -21.53 -27.40
C GLY A 25 17.20 -20.40 -26.39
N ASP A 26 17.99 -19.40 -26.77
CA ASP A 26 18.39 -18.24 -25.94
C ASP A 26 17.21 -17.46 -25.30
N ARG A 27 16.00 -17.60 -25.84
CA ARG A 27 14.79 -16.98 -25.28
C ARG A 27 14.25 -17.75 -24.09
N GLU A 28 14.20 -19.07 -24.18
CA GLU A 28 13.73 -19.96 -23.12
C GLU A 28 14.69 -19.96 -21.93
N GLY A 29 15.98 -19.75 -22.20
CA GLY A 29 16.96 -19.53 -21.14
C GLY A 29 16.82 -18.24 -20.37
N ARG A 30 16.59 -17.14 -21.08
CA ARG A 30 16.29 -15.87 -20.42
C ARG A 30 15.02 -15.95 -19.57
N ASP A 31 13.98 -16.62 -20.07
CA ASP A 31 12.73 -16.83 -19.32
C ASP A 31 12.95 -17.75 -18.09
N PHE A 32 13.82 -18.77 -18.19
CA PHE A 32 14.19 -19.60 -17.05
C PHE A 32 14.97 -18.82 -15.99
N ASP A 33 16.01 -18.08 -16.40
CA ASP A 33 16.81 -17.25 -15.48
C ASP A 33 15.94 -16.18 -14.81
N GLU A 34 15.04 -15.54 -15.56
CA GLU A 34 14.07 -14.58 -15.02
C GLU A 34 13.12 -15.22 -13.99
N LYS A 35 12.65 -16.45 -14.23
CA LYS A 35 11.81 -17.19 -13.28
C LYS A 35 12.57 -17.56 -12.02
N ILE A 36 13.83 -17.99 -12.13
CA ILE A 36 14.69 -18.31 -10.99
C ILE A 36 14.99 -17.04 -10.18
N ASP A 37 15.34 -15.93 -10.84
CA ASP A 37 15.58 -14.65 -10.17
C ASP A 37 14.32 -14.14 -9.47
N ASN A 38 13.16 -14.21 -10.13
CA ASN A 38 11.89 -13.86 -9.52
C ASN A 38 11.57 -14.75 -8.31
N LEU A 39 11.80 -16.06 -8.39
CA LEU A 39 11.60 -16.98 -7.27
C LEU A 39 12.54 -16.62 -6.11
N ILE A 40 13.81 -16.37 -6.40
CA ILE A 40 14.82 -15.94 -5.44
C ILE A 40 14.39 -14.66 -4.72
N VAL A 41 13.82 -13.70 -5.45
CA VAL A 41 13.41 -12.41 -4.90
C VAL A 41 12.10 -12.51 -4.10
N THR A 42 11.14 -13.31 -4.55
CA THR A 42 9.76 -13.27 -4.04
C THR A 42 9.37 -14.42 -3.12
N HIS A 43 10.06 -15.57 -3.17
CA HIS A 43 9.64 -16.75 -2.42
C HIS A 43 9.98 -16.62 -0.92
N PRO A 44 9.04 -16.93 0.00
CA PRO A 44 9.29 -16.85 1.45
C PRO A 44 10.44 -17.74 1.95
N GLY A 45 10.67 -18.86 1.28
CA GLY A 45 11.77 -19.79 1.55
C GLY A 45 13.12 -19.41 0.94
N SER A 46 13.24 -18.24 0.29
CA SER A 46 14.50 -17.80 -0.29
C SER A 46 15.56 -17.57 0.79
N PRO A 47 16.81 -18.01 0.56
CA PRO A 47 17.87 -17.85 1.55
C PRO A 47 18.12 -16.36 1.82
N PRO A 48 18.41 -15.95 3.07
CA PRO A 48 18.81 -14.58 3.37
C PRO A 48 20.03 -14.17 2.55
N ARG A 49 20.00 -12.96 1.98
CA ARG A 49 21.10 -12.40 1.21
C ARG A 49 21.43 -11.01 1.72
N ALA A 50 22.70 -10.67 1.70
CA ALA A 50 23.18 -9.32 1.90
C ALA A 50 23.97 -8.92 0.66
N MET A 51 23.77 -7.69 0.19
CA MET A 51 24.66 -7.11 -0.80
C MET A 51 26.03 -6.91 -0.14
N SER A 52 26.99 -7.76 -0.50
CA SER A 52 28.36 -7.67 0.00
C SER A 52 29.26 -7.14 -1.10
N MET A 53 30.13 -6.20 -0.75
CA MET A 53 31.26 -5.84 -1.60
C MET A 53 32.40 -6.83 -1.38
N VAL A 54 32.91 -7.41 -2.46
CA VAL A 54 34.10 -8.28 -2.44
C VAL A 54 35.27 -7.56 -3.07
N ASP A 55 36.49 -7.91 -2.68
CA ASP A 55 37.69 -7.43 -3.34
C ASP A 55 37.85 -8.14 -4.69
N ILE A 56 38.37 -7.42 -5.68
CA ILE A 56 38.79 -8.05 -6.93
C ILE A 56 40.02 -8.93 -6.66
N PRO A 57 40.23 -10.03 -7.41
CA PRO A 57 41.32 -10.98 -7.14
C PRO A 57 42.72 -10.36 -7.18
N ARG A 58 42.91 -9.30 -7.96
CA ARG A 58 44.17 -8.57 -8.09
C ARG A 58 43.91 -7.07 -7.94
N PRO A 59 43.91 -6.54 -6.71
CA PRO A 59 43.79 -5.11 -6.46
C PRO A 59 44.95 -4.35 -7.08
N SER A 60 44.67 -3.20 -7.67
CA SER A 60 45.67 -2.31 -8.26
C SER A 60 45.47 -0.87 -7.81
N ASN A 61 46.56 -0.11 -7.82
CA ASN A 61 46.48 1.33 -7.66
C ASN A 61 45.82 1.96 -8.90
N GLN A 62 45.12 3.06 -8.71
CA GLN A 62 44.51 3.81 -9.80
C GLN A 62 45.45 4.92 -10.25
N ARG A 63 45.30 5.38 -11.49
CA ARG A 63 45.99 6.60 -11.97
C ARG A 63 45.02 7.77 -11.95
N VAL A 64 45.53 8.96 -11.69
CA VAL A 64 44.73 10.18 -11.71
C VAL A 64 44.20 10.42 -13.13
N MET A 65 42.88 10.41 -13.30
CA MET A 65 42.26 10.71 -14.60
C MET A 65 42.23 12.22 -14.82
N ILE A 66 43.11 12.75 -15.68
CA ILE A 66 43.22 14.19 -15.91
C ILE A 66 41.93 14.67 -16.60
N LYS A 67 41.24 15.61 -15.96
CA LYS A 67 39.90 16.10 -16.38
C LYS A 67 38.85 14.97 -16.51
N GLY A 68 39.00 13.88 -15.78
CA GLY A 68 38.08 12.73 -15.82
C GLY A 68 38.21 11.82 -17.04
N SER A 69 39.20 12.05 -17.91
CA SER A 69 39.43 11.19 -19.08
C SER A 69 40.08 9.87 -18.69
N ARG A 70 39.47 8.75 -19.11
CA ARG A 70 40.01 7.40 -18.92
C ARG A 70 41.24 7.10 -19.79
N THR A 71 41.48 7.92 -20.83
CA THR A 71 42.62 7.76 -21.74
C THR A 71 43.78 8.71 -21.40
N ASN A 72 43.50 9.84 -20.72
CA ASN A 72 44.54 10.77 -20.28
C ASN A 72 44.86 10.55 -18.79
N LEU A 73 45.78 9.63 -18.55
CA LEU A 73 46.16 9.21 -17.21
C LEU A 73 47.40 9.98 -16.72
N GLY A 74 47.29 10.55 -15.52
CA GLY A 74 48.39 11.18 -14.79
C GLY A 74 49.16 10.18 -13.90
N PRO A 75 49.80 10.69 -12.83
CA PRO A 75 50.53 9.86 -11.88
C PRO A 75 49.67 8.79 -11.22
N GLU A 76 50.33 7.73 -10.78
CA GLU A 76 49.71 6.68 -9.96
C GLU A 76 49.34 7.24 -8.59
N ALA A 77 48.12 6.96 -8.17
CA ALA A 77 47.60 7.24 -6.84
C ALA A 77 47.66 5.93 -6.03
N PRO A 78 48.72 5.73 -5.22
CA PRO A 78 48.83 4.55 -4.38
C PRO A 78 47.66 4.47 -3.41
N ARG A 79 47.22 3.25 -3.11
CA ARG A 79 46.17 2.99 -2.11
C ARG A 79 46.77 3.26 -0.73
N GLN A 80 46.55 4.45 -0.21
CA GLN A 80 47.10 4.88 1.08
C GLN A 80 46.21 5.96 1.69
N PHE A 81 46.47 6.31 2.96
CA PHE A 81 45.71 7.36 3.64
C PHE A 81 46.06 8.77 3.13
N LEU A 82 45.32 9.77 3.58
CA LEU A 82 45.51 11.15 3.16
C LEU A 82 46.78 11.74 3.79
N GLU A 83 47.68 12.27 2.96
CA GLU A 83 48.96 12.89 3.39
C GLU A 83 48.78 13.95 4.46
N ILE A 84 47.81 14.83 4.27
CA ILE A 84 47.55 15.95 5.18
C ILE A 84 47.19 15.49 6.61
N LEU A 85 46.75 14.25 6.78
CA LEU A 85 46.36 13.68 8.07
C LEU A 85 47.42 12.75 8.65
N SER A 86 48.19 12.03 7.82
CA SER A 86 49.17 11.03 8.25
C SER A 86 50.63 11.42 8.03
N GLY A 87 50.89 12.60 7.46
CA GLY A 87 52.22 13.06 7.11
C GLY A 87 52.79 12.44 5.82
N PRO A 88 54.00 12.89 5.41
CA PRO A 88 54.67 12.44 4.20
C PRO A 88 55.10 10.96 4.26
N ASP A 89 55.42 10.45 5.46
CA ASP A 89 55.94 9.09 5.66
C ASP A 89 54.87 7.98 5.70
N ARG A 90 53.63 8.32 5.36
CA ARG A 90 52.52 7.36 5.34
C ARG A 90 52.83 6.20 4.40
N GLN A 91 52.42 5.01 4.82
CA GLN A 91 52.68 3.80 4.07
C GLN A 91 51.47 3.39 3.23
N PRO A 92 51.69 2.83 2.02
CA PRO A 92 50.63 2.20 1.26
C PRO A 92 49.98 1.03 1.98
N PHE A 93 48.68 0.89 1.77
CA PHE A 93 47.85 -0.23 2.17
C PHE A 93 48.30 -1.51 1.46
N LYS A 94 48.40 -2.61 2.21
CA LYS A 94 49.00 -3.86 1.74
C LYS A 94 47.95 -4.94 1.45
N ASP A 95 46.83 -4.92 2.14
CA ASP A 95 45.88 -6.04 2.18
C ASP A 95 44.63 -5.77 1.33
N GLY A 96 44.35 -6.70 0.41
CA GLY A 96 43.15 -6.63 -0.41
C GLY A 96 43.08 -5.32 -1.19
N SER A 97 41.91 -4.70 -1.26
CA SER A 97 41.71 -3.37 -1.87
C SER A 97 42.25 -2.20 -1.03
N GLY A 98 42.65 -2.42 0.22
CA GLY A 98 42.97 -1.35 1.18
C GLY A 98 41.74 -0.69 1.81
N ARG A 99 40.51 -1.11 1.46
CA ARG A 99 39.27 -0.58 2.05
C ARG A 99 39.18 -0.82 3.57
N LEU A 100 39.57 -2.01 4.03
CA LEU A 100 39.58 -2.32 5.46
C LEU A 100 40.63 -1.48 6.22
N GLU A 101 41.81 -1.31 5.63
CA GLU A 101 42.88 -0.48 6.22
C GLU A 101 42.45 0.99 6.28
N LEU A 102 41.83 1.51 5.22
CA LEU A 102 41.21 2.84 5.20
C LEU A 102 40.15 2.99 6.30
N ALA A 103 39.26 2.01 6.45
CA ALA A 103 38.22 2.03 7.48
C ALA A 103 38.82 2.03 8.90
N LYS A 104 39.89 1.24 9.13
CA LYS A 104 40.63 1.24 10.40
C LYS A 104 41.34 2.57 10.67
N ALA A 105 41.93 3.19 9.65
CA ALA A 105 42.55 4.51 9.77
C ALA A 105 41.51 5.60 10.11
N ILE A 106 40.34 5.57 9.46
CA ILE A 106 39.24 6.49 9.76
C ILE A 106 38.75 6.27 11.21
N ALA A 107 38.49 5.03 11.60
CA ALA A 107 37.98 4.69 12.94
C ALA A 107 39.08 4.53 14.01
N SER A 108 40.29 5.06 13.76
CA SER A 108 41.39 5.00 14.73
C SER A 108 41.12 5.94 15.91
N LYS A 109 41.60 5.56 17.11
CA LYS A 109 41.62 6.45 18.28
C LYS A 109 42.54 7.66 18.08
N ASP A 110 43.52 7.53 17.20
CA ASP A 110 44.43 8.63 16.84
C ASP A 110 43.79 9.63 15.88
N ASN A 111 42.57 9.33 15.37
CA ASN A 111 41.76 10.24 14.58
C ASN A 111 40.58 10.78 15.42
N PRO A 112 40.74 11.95 16.07
CA PRO A 112 39.70 12.49 16.95
C PRO A 112 38.43 12.93 16.19
N LEU A 113 38.52 13.15 14.87
CA LEU A 113 37.40 13.63 14.07
C LEU A 113 36.26 12.61 14.03
N THR A 114 36.56 11.32 13.97
CA THR A 114 35.54 10.27 13.88
C THR A 114 34.67 10.23 15.13
N ALA A 115 35.26 10.35 16.31
CA ALA A 115 34.52 10.41 17.57
C ALA A 115 33.66 11.67 17.65
N ARG A 116 34.22 12.85 17.31
CA ARG A 116 33.49 14.13 17.29
C ARG A 116 32.30 14.08 16.34
N VAL A 117 32.48 13.58 15.11
CA VAL A 117 31.40 13.46 14.12
C VAL A 117 30.31 12.51 14.61
N MET A 118 30.67 11.37 15.19
CA MET A 118 29.69 10.39 15.68
C MET A 118 28.90 10.92 16.88
N VAL A 119 29.59 11.54 17.85
CA VAL A 119 28.95 12.20 19.00
C VAL A 119 28.00 13.29 18.55
N ASN A 120 28.43 14.15 17.63
CA ASN A 120 27.59 15.24 17.12
C ASN A 120 26.33 14.70 16.43
N ARG A 121 26.43 13.57 15.70
CA ARG A 121 25.28 12.89 15.08
C ARG A 121 24.31 12.34 16.12
N ILE A 122 24.82 11.71 17.17
CA ILE A 122 23.96 11.19 18.25
C ILE A 122 23.30 12.35 19.00
N TRP A 123 24.05 13.41 19.28
CA TRP A 123 23.55 14.62 19.90
C TRP A 123 22.42 15.24 19.09
N MET A 124 22.61 15.41 17.77
CA MET A 124 21.59 15.92 16.87
C MET A 124 20.30 15.09 16.90
N ASN A 125 20.39 13.76 16.99
CA ASN A 125 19.19 12.92 17.06
C ASN A 125 18.41 13.09 18.38
N HIS A 126 19.08 13.48 19.47
CA HIS A 126 18.45 13.73 20.77
C HIS A 126 17.90 15.15 20.89
N PHE A 127 18.65 16.16 20.44
CA PHE A 127 18.34 17.57 20.65
C PHE A 127 17.77 18.29 19.41
N GLY A 128 17.64 17.59 18.27
CA GLY A 128 17.18 18.12 16.99
C GLY A 128 18.24 18.90 16.20
N ALA A 129 19.33 19.33 16.85
CA ALA A 129 20.45 20.02 16.23
C ALA A 129 21.78 19.54 16.82
N GLY A 130 22.81 19.46 15.98
CA GLY A 130 24.18 19.17 16.42
C GLY A 130 24.80 20.34 17.18
N ILE A 131 25.80 20.03 18.02
CA ILE A 131 26.73 21.02 18.60
C ILE A 131 27.47 21.75 17.48
N VAL A 132 27.89 21.01 16.46
CA VAL A 132 28.28 21.55 15.15
C VAL A 132 27.07 21.48 14.24
N ARG A 133 26.61 22.62 13.72
CA ARG A 133 25.37 22.71 12.93
C ARG A 133 25.46 21.95 11.61
N ASN A 134 26.62 21.94 10.95
CA ASN A 134 26.83 21.19 9.72
C ASN A 134 27.29 19.75 10.00
N MET A 135 26.42 18.78 9.74
CA MET A 135 26.67 17.35 10.01
C MET A 135 27.70 16.69 9.07
N SER A 136 28.07 17.37 7.98
CA SER A 136 29.01 16.87 6.96
C SER A 136 30.32 17.65 6.89
N ASP A 137 30.43 18.78 7.60
CA ASP A 137 31.60 19.65 7.53
C ASP A 137 31.99 20.13 8.93
N PHE A 138 33.20 19.74 9.34
CA PHE A 138 33.86 20.16 10.59
C PHE A 138 35.10 21.03 10.28
N GLY A 139 35.20 21.53 9.04
CA GLY A 139 36.30 22.35 8.58
C GLY A 139 36.09 23.84 8.87
N MET A 140 37.09 24.64 8.49
CA MET A 140 37.16 26.09 8.73
C MET A 140 36.07 26.92 8.04
N ARG A 141 35.22 26.29 7.21
CA ARG A 141 34.10 26.95 6.51
C ARG A 141 32.75 26.68 7.18
N SER A 142 32.75 25.91 8.27
CA SER A 142 31.58 25.68 9.12
C SER A 142 31.53 26.68 10.27
N GLU A 143 30.35 26.88 10.85
CA GLU A 143 30.21 27.66 12.09
C GLU A 143 30.91 26.95 13.25
N ASP A 144 31.43 27.74 14.19
CA ASP A 144 32.04 27.20 15.39
C ASP A 144 31.05 26.34 16.19
N PRO A 145 31.50 25.25 16.84
CA PRO A 145 30.65 24.46 17.70
C PRO A 145 30.06 25.32 18.82
N THR A 146 28.77 25.15 19.14
CA THR A 146 28.14 25.92 20.23
C THR A 146 28.76 25.63 21.60
N HIS A 147 29.21 24.39 21.81
CA HIS A 147 29.82 23.91 23.05
C HIS A 147 31.04 23.03 22.73
N PRO A 148 32.18 23.63 22.35
CA PRO A 148 33.35 22.88 21.87
C PRO A 148 33.96 21.97 22.93
N GLU A 149 34.05 22.44 24.18
CA GLU A 149 34.59 21.67 25.30
C GLU A 149 33.72 20.45 25.63
N LEU A 150 32.39 20.60 25.53
CA LEU A 150 31.44 19.51 25.73
C LEU A 150 31.58 18.44 24.63
N LEU A 151 31.69 18.88 23.37
CA LEU A 151 31.89 17.97 22.24
C LEU A 151 33.18 17.16 22.41
N ASP A 152 34.27 17.80 22.84
CA ASP A 152 35.55 17.15 23.08
C ASP A 152 35.50 16.18 24.24
N TRP A 153 34.86 16.56 25.34
CA TRP A 153 34.68 15.68 26.49
C TRP A 153 33.82 14.46 26.14
N LEU A 154 32.73 14.64 25.40
CA LEU A 154 31.88 13.53 24.95
C LEU A 154 32.62 12.61 23.97
N ALA A 155 33.42 13.17 23.05
CA ALA A 155 34.21 12.41 22.09
C ALA A 155 35.29 11.57 22.79
N ALA A 156 36.02 12.16 23.74
CA ALA A 156 36.99 11.44 24.57
C ALA A 156 36.32 10.32 25.37
N SER A 157 35.24 10.65 26.09
CA SER A 157 34.44 9.69 26.88
C SER A 157 33.91 8.54 26.04
N PHE A 158 33.49 8.81 24.80
CA PHE A 158 33.00 7.80 23.87
C PHE A 158 34.11 6.80 23.48
N MET A 159 35.32 7.29 23.19
CA MET A 159 36.47 6.44 22.87
C MET A 159 36.96 5.63 24.09
N GLU A 160 37.01 6.25 25.27
CA GLU A 160 37.38 5.61 26.54
C GLU A 160 36.41 4.49 26.91
N ASN A 161 35.12 4.68 26.64
CA ASN A 161 34.07 3.70 26.89
C ASN A 161 33.96 2.60 25.81
N GLY A 162 35.00 2.45 24.97
CA GLY A 162 35.07 1.40 23.96
C GLY A 162 34.13 1.62 22.78
N TRP A 163 33.87 2.89 22.42
CA TRP A 163 33.00 3.25 21.29
C TRP A 163 31.57 2.71 21.41
N SER A 164 31.08 2.52 22.64
CA SER A 164 29.76 1.99 22.91
C SER A 164 28.66 3.04 22.72
N LEU A 165 27.89 2.94 21.63
CA LEU A 165 26.74 3.82 21.37
C LEU A 165 25.75 3.79 22.53
N LYS A 166 25.47 2.61 23.09
CA LYS A 166 24.54 2.44 24.22
C LYS A 166 24.96 3.25 25.45
N LYS A 167 26.26 3.23 25.80
CA LYS A 167 26.78 4.02 26.93
C LYS A 167 26.68 5.51 26.66
N LEU A 168 26.99 5.96 25.44
CA LEU A 168 26.88 7.36 25.05
C LEU A 168 25.43 7.86 25.08
N HIS A 169 24.46 7.09 24.54
CA HIS A 169 23.04 7.42 24.66
C HIS A 169 22.62 7.52 26.13
N LYS A 170 23.00 6.55 26.97
CA LYS A 170 22.70 6.58 28.41
C LYS A 170 23.28 7.83 29.08
N LEU A 171 24.52 8.19 28.78
CA LEU A 171 25.18 9.37 29.34
C LEU A 171 24.40 10.66 29.01
N ILE A 172 24.01 10.82 27.74
CA ILE A 172 23.23 11.98 27.30
C ILE A 172 21.83 11.98 27.95
N MET A 173 21.12 10.85 27.93
CA MET A 173 19.75 10.75 28.44
C MET A 173 19.63 10.90 29.96
N LEU A 174 20.71 10.67 30.70
CA LEU A 174 20.78 10.88 32.14
C LEU A 174 21.29 12.29 32.52
N SER A 175 21.61 13.14 31.54
CA SER A 175 22.00 14.52 31.82
C SER A 175 20.78 15.37 32.20
N ASN A 176 21.00 16.36 33.08
CA ASN A 176 19.97 17.36 33.38
C ASN A 176 19.49 18.05 32.10
N THR A 177 20.40 18.31 31.15
CA THR A 177 20.09 18.99 29.88
C THR A 177 19.04 18.23 29.06
N TYR A 178 19.14 16.90 28.97
CA TYR A 178 18.17 16.07 28.25
C TYR A 178 16.82 15.96 28.98
N GLN A 179 16.83 16.02 30.32
CA GLN A 179 15.64 15.86 31.15
C GLN A 179 14.89 17.17 31.42
N GLN A 180 15.23 18.26 30.73
CA GLN A 180 14.53 19.54 30.84
C GLN A 180 13.13 19.47 30.24
N SER A 181 12.22 20.30 30.78
CA SER A 181 10.87 20.50 30.22
C SER A 181 10.93 21.16 28.84
N SER A 182 9.90 20.94 28.01
CA SER A 182 9.71 21.66 26.74
C SER A 182 8.96 22.98 26.91
N GLU A 183 8.48 23.27 28.12
CA GLU A 183 7.82 24.53 28.45
C GLU A 183 8.76 25.71 28.25
N ASP A 184 8.23 26.74 27.59
CA ASP A 184 9.02 27.92 27.29
C ASP A 184 9.08 28.86 28.48
N ASN A 185 10.23 29.51 28.65
CA ASN A 185 10.40 30.60 29.60
C ASN A 185 10.64 31.89 28.80
N PRO A 186 9.68 32.83 28.77
CA PRO A 186 9.78 34.05 27.97
C PRO A 186 11.06 34.86 28.23
N ARG A 187 11.61 34.81 29.46
CA ARG A 187 12.87 35.48 29.79
C ARG A 187 14.03 34.92 28.96
N TYR A 188 14.15 33.60 28.86
CA TYR A 188 15.23 32.94 28.11
C TYR A 188 14.94 32.92 26.61
N GLY A 189 13.68 32.70 26.20
CA GLY A 189 13.28 32.72 24.80
C GLY A 189 13.51 34.05 24.09
N SER A 190 13.49 35.18 24.82
CA SER A 190 13.85 36.49 24.26
C SER A 190 15.35 36.67 24.01
N VAL A 191 16.20 35.98 24.78
CA VAL A 191 17.68 36.08 24.68
C VAL A 191 18.25 35.04 23.72
N ASP A 192 17.71 33.81 23.76
CA ASP A 192 18.08 32.72 22.86
C ASP A 192 16.83 32.10 22.19
N PRO A 193 16.26 32.78 21.18
CA PRO A 193 15.08 32.27 20.47
C PRO A 193 15.34 30.93 19.77
N SER A 194 16.60 30.65 19.42
CA SER A 194 17.02 29.42 18.72
C SER A 194 17.30 28.25 19.65
N ASN A 195 17.24 28.47 20.96
CA ASN A 195 17.60 27.51 22.00
C ASN A 195 18.97 26.86 21.77
N SER A 196 19.95 27.65 21.31
CA SER A 196 21.34 27.21 21.09
C SER A 196 22.06 26.84 22.38
N TYR A 197 21.68 27.43 23.52
CA TYR A 197 22.19 27.13 24.85
C TYR A 197 21.39 26.05 25.60
N LEU A 198 20.35 25.49 24.96
CA LEU A 198 19.57 24.35 25.49
C LEU A 198 18.99 24.62 26.89
N TYR A 199 18.29 25.74 27.08
CA TYR A 199 17.58 26.05 28.34
C TYR A 199 16.23 25.33 28.47
N LYS A 200 15.81 24.61 27.42
CA LYS A 200 14.63 23.74 27.35
C LYS A 200 14.88 22.61 26.37
N THR A 201 14.07 21.55 26.40
CA THR A 201 14.09 20.56 25.31
C THR A 201 13.36 21.10 24.06
N ASN A 202 13.86 20.73 22.88
CA ASN A 202 13.26 21.13 21.61
C ASN A 202 12.20 20.11 21.19
N ARG A 203 10.95 20.56 21.06
CA ARG A 203 9.90 19.74 20.44
C ARG A 203 10.32 19.39 19.02
N ARG A 204 10.38 18.10 18.74
CA ARG A 204 10.78 17.57 17.43
C ARG A 204 9.64 16.80 16.81
N ARG A 205 9.46 16.99 15.51
CA ARG A 205 8.52 16.19 14.76
C ARG A 205 9.05 14.77 14.57
N LEU A 206 8.17 13.78 14.68
CA LEU A 206 8.50 12.41 14.33
C LEU A 206 8.76 12.28 12.83
N ASP A 207 9.80 11.55 12.47
CA ASP A 207 10.02 11.14 11.07
C ASP A 207 8.92 10.16 10.62
N PHE A 208 8.81 9.95 9.30
CA PHE A 208 7.76 9.11 8.74
C PHE A 208 7.71 7.72 9.40
N GLU A 209 8.86 7.08 9.57
CA GLU A 209 8.98 5.74 10.13
C GLU A 209 8.50 5.70 11.58
N SER A 210 8.99 6.60 12.44
CA SER A 210 8.58 6.64 13.85
C SER A 210 7.13 7.03 13.99
N PHE A 211 6.64 7.95 13.16
CA PHE A 211 5.26 8.39 13.18
C PHE A 211 4.29 7.26 12.79
N ARG A 212 4.54 6.60 11.65
CA ARG A 212 3.73 5.46 11.20
C ARG A 212 3.78 4.32 12.20
N ASP A 213 4.95 3.97 12.72
CA ASP A 213 5.09 2.90 13.71
C ASP A 213 4.37 3.26 15.01
N SER A 214 4.35 4.54 15.41
CA SER A 214 3.59 5.03 16.58
C SER A 214 2.08 4.89 16.36
N LEU A 215 1.56 5.26 15.18
CA LEU A 215 0.15 5.08 14.83
C LEU A 215 -0.28 3.60 14.86
N LEU A 216 0.57 2.69 14.36
CA LEU A 216 0.34 1.25 14.42
C LEU A 216 0.42 0.73 15.87
N PHE A 217 1.32 1.29 16.68
CA PHE A 217 1.49 0.89 18.06
C PHE A 217 0.27 1.27 18.91
N VAL A 218 -0.17 2.53 18.88
CA VAL A 218 -1.33 2.99 19.69
C VAL A 218 -2.63 2.32 19.26
N SER A 219 -2.79 2.03 17.96
CA SER A 219 -3.92 1.25 17.45
C SER A 219 -3.86 -0.24 17.81
N GLY A 220 -2.72 -0.74 18.30
CA GLY A 220 -2.52 -2.14 18.68
C GLY A 220 -2.33 -3.08 17.48
N GLN A 221 -1.97 -2.55 16.32
CA GLN A 221 -1.81 -3.32 15.08
C GLN A 221 -0.35 -3.66 14.77
N LEU A 222 0.62 -2.95 15.36
CA LEU A 222 2.04 -3.06 15.00
C LEU A 222 2.59 -4.49 15.08
N ASP A 223 3.06 -5.00 13.95
CA ASP A 223 3.80 -6.26 13.87
C ASP A 223 5.29 -6.03 14.13
N MET A 224 5.76 -6.58 15.25
CA MET A 224 7.13 -6.50 15.76
C MET A 224 8.06 -7.60 15.24
N THR A 225 7.62 -8.42 14.29
CA THR A 225 8.42 -9.51 13.71
C THR A 225 9.73 -8.97 13.12
N MET A 226 10.85 -9.54 13.60
CA MET A 226 12.20 -9.12 13.22
C MET A 226 12.74 -9.95 12.05
N GLY A 227 13.41 -9.27 11.12
CA GLY A 227 13.98 -9.89 9.91
C GLY A 227 12.92 -10.26 8.89
N GLY A 228 13.29 -10.99 7.83
CA GLY A 228 12.40 -11.40 6.74
C GLY A 228 12.34 -10.41 5.56
N GLN A 229 11.56 -10.75 4.53
CA GLN A 229 11.44 -9.97 3.30
C GLN A 229 10.79 -8.59 3.55
N PRO A 230 11.16 -7.54 2.79
CA PRO A 230 10.48 -6.26 2.85
C PRO A 230 9.05 -6.35 2.32
N VAL A 231 8.18 -5.40 2.70
CA VAL A 231 6.75 -5.37 2.30
C VAL A 231 6.33 -4.00 1.78
N GLU A 232 5.42 -3.97 0.80
CA GLU A 232 4.84 -2.72 0.31
C GLU A 232 3.87 -2.13 1.35
N ILE A 233 4.35 -1.18 2.16
CA ILE A 233 3.55 -0.57 3.25
C ILE A 233 2.63 0.57 2.79
N THR A 234 2.81 1.09 1.58
CA THR A 234 2.09 2.28 1.07
C THR A 234 0.86 1.93 0.25
N ARG A 235 0.53 0.64 0.09
CA ARG A 235 -0.63 0.17 -0.67
C ARG A 235 -1.49 -0.73 0.20
N ALA A 236 -2.80 -0.73 -0.07
CA ALA A 236 -3.73 -1.65 0.57
C ALA A 236 -3.25 -3.11 0.36
N PRO A 237 -3.27 -3.95 1.41
CA PRO A 237 -4.00 -3.77 2.68
C PRO A 237 -3.25 -2.99 3.78
N PHE A 238 -2.17 -2.25 3.48
CA PHE A 238 -1.37 -1.49 4.44
C PHE A 238 -0.82 -2.38 5.57
N PRO A 239 0.08 -3.33 5.25
CA PRO A 239 0.57 -4.31 6.22
C PRO A 239 1.13 -3.63 7.47
N PRO A 240 0.78 -4.07 8.69
CA PRO A 240 1.08 -3.35 9.92
C PRO A 240 2.51 -3.56 10.42
N ARG A 241 3.40 -3.97 9.51
CA ARG A 241 4.80 -4.24 9.82
C ARG A 241 5.56 -2.94 10.07
N ARG A 242 6.55 -3.01 10.97
CA ARG A 242 7.47 -1.89 11.24
C ARG A 242 8.03 -1.30 9.94
N SER A 243 8.11 0.03 9.91
CA SER A 243 8.49 0.79 8.71
C SER A 243 9.92 0.53 8.27
N VAL A 244 10.79 0.02 9.17
CA VAL A 244 12.15 -0.45 8.83
C VAL A 244 12.17 -1.61 7.83
N TYR A 245 11.06 -2.36 7.70
CA TYR A 245 10.89 -3.43 6.72
C TYR A 245 10.08 -2.99 5.48
N ALA A 246 9.94 -1.68 5.26
CA ALA A 246 9.31 -1.17 4.05
C ALA A 246 10.10 -1.57 2.80
N PHE A 247 9.40 -1.98 1.76
CA PHE A 247 9.98 -2.15 0.43
C PHE A 247 10.27 -0.79 -0.20
N ILE A 248 11.53 -0.57 -0.56
CA ILE A 248 12.00 0.66 -1.19
C ILE A 248 12.47 0.33 -2.61
N ASP A 249 11.68 0.72 -3.61
CA ASP A 249 12.15 0.82 -4.99
C ASP A 249 12.86 2.15 -5.18
N ARG A 250 14.19 2.10 -5.29
CA ARG A 250 15.03 3.31 -5.46
C ARG A 250 14.68 4.08 -6.74
N ARG A 251 14.21 3.40 -7.78
CA ARG A 251 13.86 4.05 -9.07
C ARG A 251 12.47 4.67 -9.05
N ASN A 252 11.58 4.18 -8.19
CA ASN A 252 10.19 4.60 -8.14
C ASN A 252 9.68 4.65 -6.70
N LEU A 253 10.21 5.59 -5.92
CA LEU A 253 9.80 5.77 -4.53
C LEU A 253 8.29 6.11 -4.47
N PRO A 254 7.48 5.49 -3.62
CA PRO A 254 6.09 5.89 -3.41
C PRO A 254 5.90 7.36 -3.00
N GLU A 255 4.81 7.98 -3.45
CA GLU A 255 4.50 9.39 -3.16
C GLU A 255 4.33 9.68 -1.66
N MET A 256 3.82 8.70 -0.91
CA MET A 256 3.70 8.80 0.55
C MET A 256 5.06 9.07 1.21
N PHE A 257 6.14 8.41 0.78
CA PHE A 257 7.46 8.65 1.38
C PHE A 257 8.01 10.03 1.06
N ARG A 258 7.78 10.53 -0.17
CA ARG A 258 8.16 11.89 -0.55
C ARG A 258 7.39 12.95 0.23
N THR A 259 6.09 12.75 0.39
CA THR A 259 5.20 13.68 1.10
C THR A 259 5.62 13.86 2.56
N PHE A 260 6.19 12.83 3.19
CA PHE A 260 6.62 12.84 4.60
C PHE A 260 8.15 12.88 4.76
N ASP A 261 8.84 13.54 3.84
CA ASP A 261 10.26 13.87 3.92
C ASP A 261 11.20 12.67 4.17
N MET A 262 10.87 11.50 3.64
CA MET A 262 11.77 10.34 3.71
C MET A 262 13.09 10.67 3.01
N ALA A 263 14.21 10.24 3.58
CA ALA A 263 15.52 10.42 2.98
C ALA A 263 15.59 9.78 1.58
N SER A 264 16.17 10.50 0.62
CA SER A 264 16.41 9.97 -0.72
C SER A 264 17.27 8.70 -0.64
N PRO A 265 16.86 7.58 -1.26
CA PRO A 265 17.66 6.35 -1.26
C PRO A 265 18.83 6.39 -2.25
N ASP A 266 18.90 7.42 -3.11
CA ASP A 266 19.89 7.56 -4.18
C ASP A 266 21.07 8.47 -3.81
N SER A 267 20.98 9.18 -2.68
CA SER A 267 22.01 10.11 -2.24
C SER A 267 22.32 9.98 -0.76
N THR A 268 23.48 10.50 -0.36
CA THR A 268 23.81 10.61 1.07
C THR A 268 23.06 11.79 1.66
N VAL A 269 22.35 11.54 2.75
CA VAL A 269 21.60 12.56 3.50
C VAL A 269 22.21 12.66 4.89
N SER A 270 22.80 13.81 5.21
CA SER A 270 23.43 14.06 6.52
C SER A 270 22.45 14.49 7.59
N GLN A 271 21.38 15.17 7.17
CA GLN A 271 20.23 15.58 7.98
C GLN A 271 18.98 15.53 7.09
N ARG A 272 17.87 15.00 7.62
CA ARG A 272 16.58 15.01 6.89
C ARG A 272 15.98 16.40 6.95
N PHE A 273 15.39 16.84 5.83
CA PHE A 273 14.51 18.01 5.85
C PHE A 273 13.23 17.64 6.59
N THR A 274 12.65 18.60 7.30
CA THR A 274 11.35 18.41 7.97
C THR A 274 10.44 19.55 7.53
N SER A 275 9.39 19.22 6.81
CA SER A 275 8.41 20.18 6.32
C SER A 275 7.11 20.07 7.11
N THR A 276 6.51 21.19 7.50
CA THR A 276 5.18 21.22 8.12
C THR A 276 4.22 21.90 7.15
N VAL A 277 3.61 21.09 6.28
CA VAL A 277 2.80 21.58 5.17
C VAL A 277 1.36 21.03 5.23
N PRO A 278 0.34 21.84 4.89
CA PRO A 278 -1.07 21.40 4.95
C PRO A 278 -1.37 20.13 4.14
N GLN A 279 -0.63 19.88 3.07
CA GLN A 279 -0.76 18.71 2.21
C GLN A 279 -0.56 17.39 2.99
N GLN A 280 0.35 17.36 3.97
CA GLN A 280 0.56 16.17 4.81
C GLN A 280 -0.67 15.89 5.69
N ALA A 281 -1.23 16.93 6.31
CA ALA A 281 -2.45 16.80 7.11
C ALA A 281 -3.65 16.36 6.26
N LEU A 282 -3.83 16.96 5.08
CA LEU A 282 -4.87 16.57 4.12
C LEU A 282 -4.70 15.13 3.61
N PHE A 283 -3.46 14.73 3.31
CA PHE A 283 -3.16 13.35 2.93
C PHE A 283 -3.59 12.37 4.03
N MET A 284 -3.26 12.68 5.29
CA MET A 284 -3.63 11.85 6.42
C MET A 284 -5.13 11.79 6.68
N LEU A 285 -5.82 12.93 6.62
CA LEU A 285 -7.26 13.02 6.83
C LEU A 285 -8.03 12.14 5.83
N ASN A 286 -7.53 12.06 4.60
CA ASN A 286 -8.11 11.27 3.52
C ASN A 286 -7.49 9.86 3.39
N SER A 287 -6.59 9.48 4.29
CA SER A 287 -5.85 8.22 4.18
C SER A 287 -6.69 7.03 4.63
N PRO A 288 -6.89 6.00 3.76
CA PRO A 288 -7.56 4.77 4.15
C PRO A 288 -6.85 4.02 5.28
N MET A 289 -5.53 4.17 5.38
CA MET A 289 -4.73 3.60 6.47
C MET A 289 -5.09 4.25 7.81
N ILE A 290 -5.15 5.58 7.87
CA ILE A 290 -5.50 6.26 9.14
C ILE A 290 -6.95 5.93 9.53
N ALA A 291 -7.86 5.90 8.55
CA ALA A 291 -9.23 5.47 8.76
C ALA A 291 -9.33 4.03 9.33
N SER A 292 -8.52 3.08 8.85
CA SER A 292 -8.51 1.71 9.38
C SER A 292 -7.93 1.62 10.79
N LEU A 293 -6.94 2.45 11.13
CA LEU A 293 -6.38 2.52 12.49
C LEU A 293 -7.37 3.12 13.49
N ALA A 294 -8.05 4.21 13.10
CA ALA A 294 -9.10 4.82 13.91
C ALA A 294 -10.26 3.83 14.18
N ARG A 295 -10.67 3.09 13.15
CA ARG A 295 -11.66 2.01 13.30
C ARG A 295 -11.18 0.91 14.25
N GLY A 296 -9.93 0.47 14.11
CA GLY A 296 -9.34 -0.53 14.99
C GLY A 296 -9.39 -0.12 16.47
N LEU A 297 -9.16 1.17 16.79
CA LEU A 297 -9.27 1.69 18.16
C LEU A 297 -10.69 1.58 18.73
N VAL A 298 -11.70 1.95 17.95
CA VAL A 298 -13.12 1.93 18.36
C VAL A 298 -13.69 0.51 18.36
N GLU A 299 -13.10 -0.40 17.60
CA GLU A 299 -13.51 -1.80 17.56
C GLU A 299 -13.05 -2.62 18.77
N LYS A 300 -12.05 -2.12 19.52
CA LYS A 300 -11.54 -2.74 20.76
C LYS A 300 -12.66 -2.98 21.77
N LYS A 301 -12.59 -4.11 22.46
CA LYS A 301 -13.61 -4.53 23.43
C LYS A 301 -13.69 -3.53 24.59
N GLU A 302 -12.53 -3.08 25.06
CA GLU A 302 -12.38 -2.11 26.13
C GLU A 302 -13.17 -0.83 25.83
N PHE A 303 -13.11 -0.35 24.58
CA PHE A 303 -13.85 0.83 24.14
C PHE A 303 -15.37 0.60 24.14
N LYS A 304 -15.80 -0.56 23.63
CA LYS A 304 -17.23 -0.92 23.49
C LYS A 304 -17.92 -1.18 24.84
N ASP A 305 -17.19 -1.71 25.81
CA ASP A 305 -17.73 -2.09 27.12
C ASP A 305 -18.01 -0.88 28.02
N PHE A 306 -17.46 0.31 27.71
CA PHE A 306 -17.75 1.53 28.46
C PHE A 306 -19.19 2.02 28.24
N ARG A 307 -19.80 2.44 29.35
CA ARG A 307 -21.22 2.87 29.40
C ARG A 307 -21.43 4.35 29.17
N SER A 308 -20.40 5.17 29.39
CA SER A 308 -20.46 6.62 29.24
C SER A 308 -19.49 7.12 28.17
N ASP A 309 -19.87 8.20 27.51
CA ASP A 309 -19.03 8.83 26.50
C ASP A 309 -17.77 9.45 27.12
N GLN A 310 -17.84 9.94 28.37
CA GLN A 310 -16.65 10.39 29.10
C GLN A 310 -15.63 9.27 29.29
N GLN A 311 -16.08 8.05 29.63
CA GLN A 311 -15.18 6.90 29.78
C GLN A 311 -14.54 6.51 28.45
N ARG A 312 -15.30 6.56 27.34
CA ARG A 312 -14.78 6.30 26.00
C ARG A 312 -13.74 7.32 25.58
N ILE A 313 -14.00 8.61 25.79
CA ILE A 313 -13.02 9.69 25.55
C ILE A 313 -11.76 9.44 26.37
N ALA A 314 -11.90 9.21 27.67
CA ALA A 314 -10.77 8.95 28.56
C ALA A 314 -9.94 7.72 28.11
N SER A 315 -10.59 6.67 27.62
CA SER A 315 -9.90 5.48 27.11
C SER A 315 -9.10 5.75 25.82
N LEU A 316 -9.60 6.62 24.94
CA LEU A 316 -8.88 7.01 23.73
C LEU A 316 -7.64 7.84 24.09
N TYR A 317 -7.77 8.80 25.01
CA TYR A 317 -6.65 9.59 25.52
C TYR A 317 -5.58 8.70 26.18
N ALA A 318 -6.00 7.75 27.02
CA ALA A 318 -5.07 6.81 27.64
C ALA A 318 -4.36 5.90 26.61
N SER A 319 -5.05 5.52 25.53
CA SER A 319 -4.48 4.67 24.48
C SER A 319 -3.55 5.41 23.53
N ILE A 320 -3.88 6.67 23.21
CA ILE A 320 -3.19 7.48 22.19
C ILE A 320 -2.09 8.33 22.82
N TYR A 321 -2.41 9.08 23.89
CA TYR A 321 -1.50 10.03 24.54
C TYR A 321 -0.91 9.53 25.86
N GLN A 322 -1.33 8.35 26.34
CA GLN A 322 -0.87 7.78 27.62
C GLN A 322 -1.12 8.68 28.84
N ARG A 323 -2.16 9.52 28.77
CA ARG A 323 -2.62 10.38 29.88
C ARG A 323 -4.14 10.50 29.89
N SER A 324 -4.70 11.08 30.95
CA SER A 324 -6.11 11.46 30.98
C SER A 324 -6.35 12.77 30.23
N PRO A 325 -7.55 12.97 29.66
CA PRO A 325 -7.93 14.24 29.06
C PRO A 325 -8.03 15.33 30.13
N GLU A 326 -7.59 16.54 29.80
CA GLU A 326 -7.84 17.72 30.60
C GLU A 326 -9.35 18.08 30.62
N PRO A 327 -9.83 18.86 31.60
CA PRO A 327 -11.25 19.25 31.66
C PRO A 327 -11.75 19.94 30.39
N ILE A 328 -10.91 20.75 29.74
CA ILE A 328 -11.25 21.42 28.47
C ILE A 328 -11.32 20.43 27.31
N GLU A 329 -10.38 19.48 27.23
CA GLU A 329 -10.33 18.44 26.21
C GLU A 329 -11.53 17.49 26.31
N MET A 330 -11.92 17.12 27.53
CA MET A 330 -13.15 16.35 27.78
C MET A 330 -14.38 17.10 27.26
N LYS A 331 -14.49 18.40 27.57
CA LYS A 331 -15.60 19.23 27.12
C LYS A 331 -15.65 19.34 25.59
N LEU A 332 -14.51 19.52 24.94
CA LEU A 332 -14.39 19.55 23.48
C LEU A 332 -14.77 18.21 22.85
N GLY A 333 -14.35 17.09 23.47
CA GLY A 333 -14.71 15.75 23.03
C GLY A 333 -16.22 15.52 23.05
N ILE A 334 -16.89 15.82 24.16
CA ILE A 334 -18.35 15.68 24.27
C ILE A 334 -19.06 16.56 23.23
N ARG A 335 -18.65 17.82 23.10
CA ARG A 335 -19.22 18.74 22.10
C ARG A 335 -19.09 18.21 20.67
N PHE A 336 -17.92 17.68 20.30
CA PHE A 336 -17.70 17.10 18.97
C PHE A 336 -18.69 15.96 18.68
N LEU A 337 -18.92 15.08 19.67
CA LEU A 337 -19.85 13.96 19.52
C LEU A 337 -21.30 14.43 19.35
N GLU A 338 -21.70 15.46 20.10
CA GLU A 338 -23.04 16.07 20.00
C GLU A 338 -23.27 16.69 18.62
N GLU A 339 -22.33 17.51 18.13
CA GLU A 339 -22.44 18.19 16.82
C GLU A 339 -22.48 17.19 15.65
N GLU A 340 -21.59 16.18 15.65
CA GLU A 340 -21.52 15.18 14.57
C GLU A 340 -22.64 14.14 14.62
N SER A 341 -23.27 13.93 15.78
CA SER A 341 -24.45 13.07 15.88
C SER A 341 -25.72 13.71 15.29
N GLY A 342 -25.71 15.03 15.10
CA GLY A 342 -26.81 15.81 14.49
C GLY A 342 -26.84 15.74 12.96
N GLU A 343 -25.69 15.61 12.30
CA GLU A 343 -25.59 15.46 10.85
C GLU A 343 -25.51 13.97 10.46
N LYS A 344 -26.65 13.35 10.17
CA LYS A 344 -26.67 12.06 9.49
C LYS A 344 -26.08 12.24 8.08
N SER A 345 -24.79 11.98 7.92
CA SER A 345 -24.19 11.85 6.59
C SER A 345 -24.97 10.78 5.83
N GLU A 346 -25.70 11.19 4.79
CA GLU A 346 -26.36 10.22 3.93
C GLU A 346 -25.28 9.32 3.30
N PRO A 347 -25.45 7.99 3.32
CA PRO A 347 -24.52 7.10 2.68
C PRO A 347 -24.45 7.48 1.20
N VAL A 348 -23.24 7.79 0.72
CA VAL A 348 -22.94 7.86 -0.71
C VAL A 348 -23.50 6.59 -1.35
N PRO A 349 -24.36 6.67 -2.38
CA PRO A 349 -24.91 5.46 -2.98
C PRO A 349 -23.76 4.57 -3.45
N GLU A 350 -23.64 3.37 -2.87
CA GLU A 350 -22.91 2.29 -3.52
C GLU A 350 -23.49 2.15 -4.93
N SER A 351 -22.65 1.83 -5.94
CA SER A 351 -23.18 1.48 -7.26
C SER A 351 -24.30 0.46 -7.07
N GLN A 352 -25.45 0.72 -7.70
CA GLN A 352 -26.61 -0.19 -7.62
C GLN A 352 -26.34 -1.51 -8.32
N TRP A 353 -25.21 -1.62 -9.03
CA TRP A 353 -24.76 -2.82 -9.69
C TRP A 353 -23.74 -3.58 -8.85
N LYS A 354 -23.95 -4.89 -8.71
CA LYS A 354 -22.98 -5.85 -8.17
C LYS A 354 -22.67 -6.91 -9.22
N TYR A 355 -21.42 -7.39 -9.23
CA TYR A 355 -20.93 -8.38 -10.18
C TYR A 355 -20.51 -9.64 -9.42
N GLY A 356 -21.08 -10.78 -9.81
CA GLY A 356 -20.96 -11.99 -9.03
C GLY A 356 -21.22 -13.25 -9.84
N TYR A 357 -21.36 -14.33 -9.10
CA TYR A 357 -21.83 -15.61 -9.60
C TYR A 357 -22.76 -16.26 -8.58
N GLY A 358 -23.53 -17.25 -9.02
CA GLY A 358 -24.40 -17.99 -8.11
C GLY A 358 -25.04 -19.21 -8.74
N ASN A 359 -25.70 -19.99 -7.89
CA ASN A 359 -26.38 -21.21 -8.29
C ASN A 359 -27.84 -20.90 -8.64
N TYR A 360 -28.17 -20.89 -9.92
CA TYR A 360 -29.56 -20.73 -10.34
C TYR A 360 -30.34 -22.02 -10.12
N ASP A 361 -31.32 -21.98 -9.23
CA ASP A 361 -32.26 -23.08 -9.01
C ASP A 361 -33.39 -22.96 -10.01
N GLU A 362 -33.32 -23.72 -11.11
CA GLU A 362 -34.32 -23.71 -12.16
C GLU A 362 -35.71 -24.16 -11.68
N VAL A 363 -35.76 -25.10 -10.73
CA VAL A 363 -37.02 -25.66 -10.20
C VAL A 363 -37.69 -24.65 -9.28
N GLY A 364 -36.91 -24.07 -8.36
CA GLY A 364 -37.38 -23.04 -7.44
C GLY A 364 -37.47 -21.64 -8.04
N LYS A 365 -37.03 -21.45 -9.30
CA LYS A 365 -36.91 -20.17 -10.02
C LYS A 365 -36.27 -19.07 -9.17
N LYS A 366 -35.16 -19.41 -8.52
CA LYS A 366 -34.51 -18.54 -7.53
C LYS A 366 -32.99 -18.61 -7.62
N LEU A 367 -32.34 -17.59 -7.07
CA LEU A 367 -30.89 -17.56 -6.84
C LEU A 367 -30.64 -17.64 -5.32
N PRO A 368 -30.47 -18.83 -4.72
CA PRO A 368 -30.41 -18.97 -3.26
C PRO A 368 -29.23 -18.24 -2.63
N ARG A 369 -28.11 -18.11 -3.35
CA ARG A 369 -26.91 -17.40 -2.92
C ARG A 369 -26.25 -16.70 -4.11
N PHE A 370 -25.80 -15.48 -3.85
CA PHE A 370 -25.00 -14.65 -4.75
C PHE A 370 -23.63 -14.41 -4.11
N TYR A 371 -22.56 -14.67 -4.85
CA TYR A 371 -21.18 -14.47 -4.43
C TYR A 371 -20.56 -13.37 -5.28
N VAL A 372 -19.95 -12.37 -4.66
CA VAL A 372 -19.28 -11.27 -5.36
C VAL A 372 -17.95 -11.76 -5.96
N LEU A 373 -17.67 -11.38 -7.21
CA LEU A 373 -16.38 -11.65 -7.85
C LEU A 373 -15.28 -10.87 -7.11
N GLN A 374 -14.16 -11.52 -6.80
CA GLN A 374 -13.15 -10.95 -5.89
C GLN A 374 -11.97 -10.30 -6.61
N HIS A 375 -11.78 -10.59 -7.91
CA HIS A 375 -10.62 -10.13 -8.65
C HIS A 375 -11.01 -9.18 -9.78
N TYR A 376 -10.41 -8.00 -9.83
CA TYR A 376 -10.63 -7.02 -10.88
C TYR A 376 -9.33 -6.76 -11.65
N THR A 377 -9.36 -6.94 -12.97
CA THR A 377 -8.16 -6.87 -13.84
C THR A 377 -7.89 -5.48 -14.41
N GLY A 378 -8.67 -4.47 -14.02
CA GLY A 378 -8.67 -3.15 -14.66
C GLY A 378 -9.69 -3.02 -15.80
N LYS A 379 -10.25 -4.14 -16.29
CA LYS A 379 -11.29 -4.15 -17.34
C LYS A 379 -12.46 -5.09 -17.03
N ALA A 380 -12.22 -6.19 -16.31
CA ALA A 380 -13.23 -7.19 -16.00
C ALA A 380 -13.10 -7.70 -14.56
N TRP A 381 -14.22 -8.11 -13.99
CA TRP A 381 -14.31 -8.90 -12.77
C TRP A 381 -14.16 -10.38 -13.08
N GLN A 382 -13.46 -11.13 -12.22
CA GLN A 382 -13.13 -12.54 -12.42
C GLN A 382 -13.29 -13.33 -11.11
N GLY A 383 -13.56 -14.63 -11.24
CA GLY A 383 -13.68 -15.53 -10.09
C GLY A 383 -12.35 -15.76 -9.36
N SER A 384 -11.23 -15.60 -10.08
CA SER A 384 -9.88 -15.72 -9.54
C SER A 384 -8.90 -14.81 -10.29
N GLY A 385 -7.65 -14.72 -9.83
CA GLY A 385 -6.57 -13.98 -10.51
C GLY A 385 -5.99 -14.65 -11.77
N ARG A 386 -6.53 -15.80 -12.18
CA ARG A 386 -6.10 -16.55 -13.36
C ARG A 386 -7.31 -17.04 -14.16
N LEU A 387 -7.14 -17.14 -15.48
CA LEU A 387 -8.12 -17.72 -16.39
C LEU A 387 -7.42 -18.64 -17.40
N PRO A 388 -7.92 -19.87 -17.64
CA PRO A 388 -9.00 -20.52 -16.90
C PRO A 388 -8.57 -20.90 -15.47
N ASP A 389 -9.52 -20.86 -14.53
CA ASP A 389 -9.32 -21.39 -13.18
C ASP A 389 -9.94 -22.80 -13.04
N SER A 390 -9.37 -23.64 -12.17
CA SER A 390 -9.85 -25.01 -11.94
C SER A 390 -11.27 -25.08 -11.36
N GLN A 391 -11.69 -24.07 -10.59
CA GLN A 391 -13.02 -23.98 -9.97
C GLN A 391 -13.95 -23.12 -10.81
N TYR A 392 -13.49 -21.96 -11.27
CA TYR A 392 -14.34 -20.96 -11.93
C TYR A 392 -14.31 -21.02 -13.46
N GLY A 393 -13.44 -21.84 -14.06
CA GLY A 393 -13.25 -21.90 -15.50
C GLY A 393 -12.95 -20.52 -16.09
N ASN A 394 -13.72 -20.13 -17.09
CA ASN A 394 -13.58 -18.85 -17.78
C ASN A 394 -14.44 -17.72 -17.16
N LEU A 395 -15.02 -17.92 -15.97
CA LEU A 395 -15.95 -16.97 -15.36
C LEU A 395 -15.35 -15.55 -15.27
N GLN A 396 -15.94 -14.64 -16.02
CA GLN A 396 -15.58 -13.23 -16.00
C GLN A 396 -16.76 -12.34 -16.40
N MET A 397 -16.71 -11.08 -16.02
CA MET A 397 -17.71 -10.07 -16.37
C MET A 397 -17.08 -8.70 -16.58
N ASP A 398 -17.34 -8.09 -17.73
CA ASP A 398 -16.93 -6.73 -18.07
C ASP A 398 -18.15 -5.79 -18.22
N ALA A 399 -17.94 -4.57 -18.70
CA ALA A 399 -19.02 -3.60 -18.88
C ALA A 399 -20.15 -4.10 -19.80
N LYS A 400 -19.83 -4.87 -20.85
CA LYS A 400 -20.79 -5.30 -21.87
C LYS A 400 -21.38 -6.69 -21.60
N GLY A 401 -20.62 -7.58 -20.98
CA GLY A 401 -21.04 -8.96 -20.77
C GLY A 401 -19.99 -9.78 -20.05
N GLY A 402 -19.64 -10.95 -20.58
CA GLY A 402 -18.70 -11.84 -19.92
C GLY A 402 -18.69 -13.26 -20.46
N HIS A 403 -18.29 -14.18 -19.60
CA HIS A 403 -18.34 -15.62 -19.85
C HIS A 403 -18.82 -16.32 -18.55
N PRO A 404 -19.77 -17.25 -18.62
CA PRO A 404 -20.22 -18.03 -17.47
C PRO A 404 -19.17 -19.05 -17.00
N GLY A 405 -19.33 -19.56 -15.78
CA GLY A 405 -18.49 -20.65 -15.28
C GLY A 405 -18.81 -21.99 -15.96
N PRO A 406 -17.98 -23.02 -15.73
CA PRO A 406 -18.08 -24.32 -16.41
C PRO A 406 -19.29 -25.16 -16.00
N LEU A 407 -19.96 -24.79 -14.92
CA LEU A 407 -21.06 -25.53 -14.32
C LEU A 407 -22.28 -24.60 -14.16
N PRO A 408 -23.52 -25.12 -14.29
CA PRO A 408 -24.74 -24.31 -14.10
C PRO A 408 -24.82 -23.62 -12.73
N GLN A 409 -24.14 -24.17 -11.72
CA GLN A 409 -24.07 -23.64 -10.35
C GLN A 409 -23.14 -22.41 -10.24
N ILE A 410 -22.38 -22.11 -11.29
CA ILE A 410 -21.44 -20.99 -11.41
C ILE A 410 -21.92 -20.08 -12.56
N ALA A 411 -23.20 -19.71 -12.53
CA ALA A 411 -23.76 -18.76 -13.47
C ALA A 411 -23.14 -17.37 -13.24
N ALA A 412 -22.82 -16.64 -14.31
CA ALA A 412 -22.44 -15.23 -14.20
C ALA A 412 -23.68 -14.41 -13.82
N VAL A 413 -23.58 -13.56 -12.80
CA VAL A 413 -24.72 -12.78 -12.30
C VAL A 413 -24.36 -11.31 -12.22
N ARG A 414 -25.08 -10.49 -12.99
CA ARG A 414 -25.13 -9.04 -12.79
C ARG A 414 -26.37 -8.72 -11.97
N ARG A 415 -26.20 -8.08 -10.82
CA ARG A 415 -27.29 -7.76 -9.89
C ARG A 415 -27.53 -6.26 -9.84
N TRP A 416 -28.75 -5.82 -10.08
CA TRP A 416 -29.21 -4.46 -9.78
C TRP A 416 -29.95 -4.44 -8.45
N ILE A 417 -29.76 -3.40 -7.65
CA ILE A 417 -30.44 -3.20 -6.36
C ILE A 417 -31.31 -1.94 -6.47
N ALA A 418 -32.59 -2.04 -6.14
CA ALA A 418 -33.53 -0.93 -6.21
C ALA A 418 -33.20 0.13 -5.13
N PRO A 419 -32.90 1.40 -5.50
CA PRO A 419 -32.57 2.43 -4.51
C PRO A 419 -33.77 2.95 -3.72
N ARG A 420 -34.98 2.81 -4.27
CA ARG A 420 -36.24 3.30 -3.72
C ARG A 420 -37.41 2.48 -4.28
N ASP A 421 -38.57 2.64 -3.67
CA ASP A 421 -39.82 2.06 -4.17
C ASP A 421 -40.18 2.76 -5.48
N MET A 422 -40.40 1.99 -6.55
CA MET A 422 -40.74 2.52 -7.87
C MET A 422 -41.25 1.43 -8.82
N THR A 423 -41.74 1.85 -9.98
CA THR A 423 -42.00 0.95 -11.11
C THR A 423 -40.92 1.15 -12.17
N VAL A 424 -40.30 0.06 -12.63
CA VAL A 424 -39.23 0.10 -13.66
C VAL A 424 -39.58 -0.68 -14.92
N ASN A 425 -39.08 -0.18 -16.04
CA ASN A 425 -38.95 -0.88 -17.32
C ASN A 425 -37.49 -1.29 -17.50
N ILE A 426 -37.29 -2.50 -18.02
CA ILE A 426 -35.99 -3.10 -18.23
C ILE A 426 -35.85 -3.37 -19.71
N GLU A 427 -34.77 -2.87 -20.29
CA GLU A 427 -34.44 -3.01 -21.70
C GLU A 427 -33.07 -3.66 -21.85
N GLY A 428 -32.90 -4.47 -22.89
CA GLY A 428 -31.63 -5.14 -23.16
C GLY A 428 -31.78 -6.31 -24.11
N GLY A 429 -30.75 -7.14 -24.14
CA GLY A 429 -30.76 -8.39 -24.87
C GLY A 429 -29.49 -9.17 -24.59
N LEU A 430 -29.66 -10.48 -24.53
CA LEU A 430 -28.57 -11.43 -24.38
C LEU A 430 -28.06 -11.78 -25.77
N ASP A 431 -26.87 -11.29 -26.11
CA ASP A 431 -26.15 -11.71 -27.30
C ASP A 431 -25.18 -12.82 -26.93
N HIS A 432 -25.09 -13.83 -27.78
CA HIS A 432 -24.03 -14.84 -27.72
C HIS A 432 -23.13 -14.71 -28.94
N TYR A 433 -21.82 -14.78 -28.73
CA TYR A 433 -20.82 -14.81 -29.81
C TYR A 433 -19.69 -15.77 -29.48
N ILE A 434 -19.02 -16.26 -30.52
CA ILE A 434 -17.79 -17.04 -30.38
C ILE A 434 -16.59 -16.07 -30.53
N ASP A 435 -15.47 -16.38 -29.88
CA ASP A 435 -14.25 -15.56 -29.95
C ASP A 435 -13.82 -15.32 -31.41
N GLU A 436 -13.27 -14.14 -31.73
CA GLU A 436 -12.94 -13.77 -33.10
C GLU A 436 -11.96 -14.74 -33.77
N LYS A 437 -10.99 -15.29 -33.02
CA LYS A 437 -10.06 -16.30 -33.56
C LYS A 437 -10.77 -17.62 -33.80
N ALA A 438 -11.63 -18.04 -32.88
CA ALA A 438 -12.44 -19.24 -33.03
C ALA A 438 -13.40 -19.11 -34.23
N LYS A 439 -14.00 -17.92 -34.44
CA LYS A 439 -14.83 -17.62 -35.59
C LYS A 439 -14.08 -17.74 -36.90
N ALA A 440 -12.90 -17.13 -36.99
CA ALA A 440 -12.08 -17.18 -38.20
C ALA A 440 -11.66 -18.60 -38.59
N ILE A 441 -11.45 -19.48 -37.60
CA ILE A 441 -11.20 -20.91 -37.83
C ILE A 441 -12.50 -21.60 -38.26
N PHE A 442 -13.57 -21.42 -37.49
CA PHE A 442 -14.87 -22.06 -37.72
C PHE A 442 -15.39 -21.81 -39.14
N ASP A 443 -15.33 -20.56 -39.62
CA ASP A 443 -15.82 -20.18 -40.94
C ASP A 443 -15.07 -20.88 -42.10
N LYS A 444 -13.84 -21.34 -41.86
CA LYS A 444 -13.01 -22.05 -42.85
C LYS A 444 -13.18 -23.57 -42.81
N LEU A 445 -13.90 -24.12 -41.82
CA LEU A 445 -14.06 -25.57 -41.68
C LEU A 445 -15.09 -26.15 -42.66
N PRO A 446 -14.87 -27.38 -43.16
CA PRO A 446 -15.88 -28.15 -43.88
C PRO A 446 -17.19 -28.26 -43.09
N LYS A 447 -18.32 -28.33 -43.80
CA LYS A 447 -19.67 -28.35 -43.18
C LYS A 447 -19.81 -29.41 -42.08
N ALA A 448 -19.33 -30.63 -42.30
CA ALA A 448 -19.41 -31.71 -41.31
C ALA A 448 -18.68 -31.39 -39.98
N GLN A 449 -17.56 -30.66 -40.04
CA GLN A 449 -16.81 -30.24 -38.85
C GLN A 449 -17.48 -29.05 -38.16
N ARG A 450 -18.07 -28.12 -38.92
CA ARG A 450 -18.91 -27.04 -38.38
C ARG A 450 -20.14 -27.60 -37.66
N ASP A 451 -20.83 -28.57 -38.26
CA ASP A 451 -21.99 -29.24 -37.67
C ASP A 451 -21.64 -29.98 -36.37
N ALA A 452 -20.41 -30.52 -36.28
CA ALA A 452 -19.90 -31.14 -35.06
C ALA A 452 -19.58 -30.10 -33.97
N LEU A 453 -18.88 -29.01 -34.31
CA LEU A 453 -18.60 -27.92 -33.38
C LEU A 453 -19.87 -27.19 -32.94
N ASP A 454 -20.90 -27.11 -33.79
CA ASP A 454 -22.19 -26.53 -33.46
C ASP A 454 -22.95 -27.28 -32.36
N LYS A 455 -22.62 -28.55 -32.13
CA LYS A 455 -23.15 -29.31 -30.99
C LYS A 455 -22.43 -28.98 -29.69
N VAL A 456 -21.21 -28.43 -29.77
CA VAL A 456 -20.34 -28.09 -28.64
C VAL A 456 -20.40 -26.60 -28.30
N TYR A 457 -20.48 -25.72 -29.30
CA TYR A 457 -20.73 -24.28 -29.16
C TYR A 457 -22.22 -24.03 -29.16
N ASP A 458 -22.88 -24.50 -28.11
CA ASP A 458 -24.32 -24.57 -28.01
C ASP A 458 -24.95 -23.27 -27.51
N GLY A 459 -24.19 -22.43 -26.82
CA GLY A 459 -24.55 -21.07 -26.45
C GLY A 459 -25.00 -20.95 -24.99
N VAL A 460 -25.58 -19.80 -24.67
CA VAL A 460 -25.92 -19.44 -23.29
C VAL A 460 -27.42 -19.34 -23.06
N SER A 461 -27.82 -19.61 -21.82
CA SER A 461 -29.15 -19.33 -21.29
C SER A 461 -29.09 -18.13 -20.36
N GLY A 462 -30.08 -17.25 -20.48
CA GLY A 462 -30.25 -16.09 -19.62
C GLY A 462 -31.57 -16.08 -18.88
N PHE A 463 -31.54 -15.52 -17.67
CA PHE A 463 -32.71 -15.34 -16.80
C PHE A 463 -32.68 -13.96 -16.19
N MET A 464 -33.86 -13.38 -16.01
CA MET A 464 -34.05 -12.14 -15.26
C MET A 464 -34.96 -12.45 -14.07
N LEU A 465 -34.44 -12.34 -12.85
CA LEU A 465 -35.18 -12.65 -11.63
C LEU A 465 -35.33 -11.40 -10.75
N HIS A 466 -36.54 -11.14 -10.29
CA HIS A 466 -36.81 -10.13 -9.26
C HIS A 466 -36.96 -10.80 -7.91
N THR A 467 -36.23 -10.34 -6.90
CA THR A 467 -36.46 -10.72 -5.50
C THR A 467 -37.53 -9.80 -4.90
N ALA A 468 -38.79 -10.25 -4.90
CA ALA A 468 -39.89 -9.51 -4.28
C ALA A 468 -40.12 -10.00 -2.83
N SER A 469 -40.67 -9.12 -1.98
CA SER A 469 -41.03 -9.48 -0.59
C SER A 469 -42.07 -10.63 -0.48
N GLY A 470 -42.73 -11.00 -1.58
CA GLY A 470 -43.66 -12.14 -1.68
C GLY A 470 -43.05 -13.42 -2.29
N GLY A 471 -41.74 -13.43 -2.56
CA GLY A 471 -41.03 -14.53 -3.21
C GLY A 471 -40.38 -14.13 -4.53
N PRO A 472 -39.39 -14.89 -5.02
CA PRO A 472 -38.70 -14.59 -6.28
C PRO A 472 -39.65 -14.76 -7.48
N LYS A 473 -39.56 -13.84 -8.44
CA LYS A 473 -40.34 -13.86 -9.69
C LYS A 473 -39.42 -13.84 -10.90
N GLU A 474 -39.58 -14.81 -11.79
CA GLU A 474 -38.91 -14.82 -13.10
C GLU A 474 -39.62 -13.80 -14.02
N LEU A 475 -38.88 -12.77 -14.44
CA LEU A 475 -39.36 -11.72 -15.35
C LEU A 475 -39.13 -12.09 -16.82
N TRP A 476 -38.05 -12.82 -17.10
CA TRP A 476 -37.67 -13.21 -18.46
C TRP A 476 -36.77 -14.44 -18.46
N ARG A 477 -36.86 -15.25 -19.51
CA ARG A 477 -35.99 -16.38 -19.81
C ARG A 477 -35.76 -16.44 -21.32
N GLY A 478 -34.54 -16.71 -21.76
CA GLY A 478 -34.23 -16.93 -23.17
C GLY A 478 -32.86 -17.54 -23.41
N ASN A 479 -32.69 -18.17 -24.56
CA ASN A 479 -31.43 -18.76 -24.99
C ASN A 479 -30.86 -17.95 -26.16
N ALA A 480 -29.55 -17.75 -26.17
CA ALA A 480 -28.83 -17.10 -27.25
C ALA A 480 -27.75 -18.03 -27.78
N LYS A 481 -27.82 -18.33 -29.08
CA LYS A 481 -26.80 -19.09 -29.80
C LYS A 481 -26.41 -18.35 -31.07
N ARG A 482 -25.22 -17.73 -31.03
CA ARG A 482 -24.65 -16.92 -32.13
C ARG A 482 -25.66 -15.94 -32.72
N GLY A 483 -26.26 -15.15 -31.83
CA GLY A 483 -27.37 -14.27 -32.12
C GLY A 483 -27.86 -13.59 -30.84
N ARG A 484 -28.94 -12.84 -30.96
CA ARG A 484 -29.52 -12.04 -29.87
C ARG A 484 -30.87 -12.60 -29.42
N ALA A 485 -31.06 -12.75 -28.13
CA ALA A 485 -32.36 -12.90 -27.50
C ALA A 485 -32.77 -11.57 -26.86
N ALA A 486 -33.86 -10.95 -27.35
CA ALA A 486 -34.37 -9.70 -26.77
C ALA A 486 -34.85 -9.95 -25.34
N ALA A 487 -34.33 -9.18 -24.38
CA ALA A 487 -34.60 -9.35 -22.96
C ALA A 487 -35.15 -8.05 -22.38
N ALA A 488 -36.46 -7.99 -22.23
CA ALA A 488 -37.17 -6.83 -21.71
C ALA A 488 -38.26 -7.24 -20.73
N ALA A 489 -38.53 -6.38 -19.75
CA ALA A 489 -39.64 -6.52 -18.82
C ALA A 489 -40.19 -5.12 -18.52
N ALA A 490 -41.51 -4.95 -18.62
CA ALA A 490 -42.17 -3.66 -18.39
C ALA A 490 -42.96 -3.67 -17.08
N ASN A 491 -43.10 -2.49 -16.49
CA ASN A 491 -43.92 -2.25 -15.30
C ASN A 491 -43.57 -3.16 -14.10
N VAL A 492 -42.29 -3.37 -13.84
CA VAL A 492 -41.80 -4.16 -12.71
C VAL A 492 -41.83 -3.30 -11.46
N ILE A 493 -42.72 -3.62 -10.53
CA ILE A 493 -42.83 -2.92 -9.24
C ILE A 493 -41.74 -3.45 -8.31
N VAL A 494 -40.86 -2.56 -7.84
CA VAL A 494 -39.76 -2.89 -6.93
C VAL A 494 -39.85 -2.06 -5.65
N LYS A 495 -39.47 -2.66 -4.52
CA LYS A 495 -39.24 -1.94 -3.26
C LYS A 495 -37.77 -1.65 -3.07
N LYS A 496 -37.44 -0.64 -2.26
CA LYS A 496 -36.07 -0.34 -1.87
C LYS A 496 -35.38 -1.59 -1.32
N GLY A 497 -34.25 -1.95 -1.93
CA GLY A 497 -33.45 -3.13 -1.55
C GLY A 497 -33.83 -4.41 -2.29
N ASP A 498 -34.95 -4.44 -3.04
CA ASP A 498 -35.24 -5.55 -3.96
C ASP A 498 -34.11 -5.63 -5.01
N THR A 499 -33.85 -6.84 -5.49
CA THR A 499 -32.82 -7.09 -6.51
C THR A 499 -33.42 -7.57 -7.81
N ILE A 500 -32.79 -7.18 -8.91
CA ILE A 500 -33.02 -7.77 -10.23
C ILE A 500 -31.72 -8.41 -10.69
N ASP A 501 -31.74 -9.73 -10.80
CA ASP A 501 -30.59 -10.55 -11.17
C ASP A 501 -30.66 -10.94 -12.64
N PHE A 502 -29.64 -10.56 -13.39
CA PHE A 502 -29.40 -10.94 -14.77
C PHE A 502 -28.38 -12.09 -14.75
N ILE A 503 -28.89 -13.30 -14.90
CA ILE A 503 -28.16 -14.54 -14.67
C ILE A 503 -27.88 -15.18 -16.03
N VAL A 504 -26.64 -15.56 -16.29
CA VAL A 504 -26.21 -16.25 -17.52
C VAL A 504 -25.44 -17.52 -17.17
N HIS A 505 -25.85 -18.66 -17.73
CA HIS A 505 -25.07 -19.90 -17.64
C HIS A 505 -24.98 -20.61 -19.00
N CYS A 506 -24.03 -21.53 -19.12
CA CYS A 506 -23.85 -22.38 -20.30
C CYS A 506 -25.03 -23.33 -20.49
N LEU A 507 -25.39 -23.67 -21.73
CA LEU A 507 -26.43 -24.67 -21.99
C LEU A 507 -25.99 -26.08 -21.56
N LYS A 508 -25.03 -26.68 -22.26
CA LYS A 508 -24.48 -28.02 -21.93
C LYS A 508 -23.02 -27.97 -21.51
N GLY A 509 -22.23 -27.01 -21.98
CA GLY A 509 -20.82 -26.87 -21.60
C GLY A 509 -20.24 -25.51 -21.97
N PRO A 510 -19.15 -25.07 -21.33
CA PRO A 510 -18.66 -23.68 -21.39
C PRO A 510 -17.86 -23.32 -22.64
N HIS A 511 -18.05 -24.04 -23.74
CA HIS A 511 -17.16 -23.91 -24.89
C HIS A 511 -17.63 -22.78 -25.80
N GLN A 512 -16.88 -21.67 -25.80
CA GLN A 512 -17.17 -20.47 -26.61
C GLN A 512 -18.46 -19.74 -26.21
N ASP A 513 -18.78 -19.74 -24.92
CA ASP A 513 -20.01 -19.15 -24.36
C ASP A 513 -19.84 -17.67 -23.95
N PHE A 514 -19.15 -16.89 -24.79
CA PHE A 514 -19.07 -15.46 -24.54
C PHE A 514 -20.44 -14.82 -24.80
N PHE A 515 -20.81 -13.89 -23.92
CA PHE A 515 -22.07 -13.18 -24.03
C PHE A 515 -21.91 -11.68 -23.86
N ASN A 516 -22.81 -10.92 -24.46
CA ASN A 516 -23.07 -9.52 -24.11
C ASN A 516 -24.48 -9.40 -23.53
N TRP A 517 -24.58 -8.82 -22.34
CA TRP A 517 -25.85 -8.44 -21.76
C TRP A 517 -25.64 -7.27 -20.79
N ALA A 518 -25.81 -6.05 -21.32
CA ALA A 518 -25.75 -4.81 -20.56
C ALA A 518 -27.16 -4.22 -20.46
N PRO A 519 -27.98 -4.65 -19.48
CA PRO A 519 -29.34 -4.18 -19.33
C PRO A 519 -29.40 -2.71 -18.92
N VAL A 520 -30.52 -2.07 -19.23
CA VAL A 520 -30.86 -0.71 -18.82
C VAL A 520 -32.15 -0.77 -18.02
N VAL A 521 -32.13 -0.24 -16.81
CA VAL A 521 -33.30 -0.17 -15.92
C VAL A 521 -33.77 1.29 -15.89
N LYS A 522 -35.01 1.56 -16.29
CA LYS A 522 -35.61 2.90 -16.39
C LYS A 522 -36.86 3.00 -15.53
N VAL A 523 -37.12 4.15 -14.92
CA VAL A 523 -38.40 4.41 -14.24
C VAL A 523 -39.54 4.47 -15.28
N ALA A 524 -40.67 3.80 -15.02
CA ALA A 524 -41.74 3.58 -16.01
C ALA A 524 -42.70 4.78 -16.20
N GLY A 525 -42.64 5.82 -15.36
CA GLY A 525 -43.57 6.97 -15.39
C GLY A 525 -42.89 8.35 -15.49
N MET A 526 -43.43 9.25 -16.34
CA MET A 526 -42.92 10.62 -16.55
C MET A 526 -42.96 11.49 -15.28
N MET A 527 -44.02 11.40 -14.46
CA MET A 527 -44.11 12.16 -13.19
C MET A 527 -43.14 11.63 -12.12
N GLU A 528 -42.88 10.32 -12.08
CA GLU A 528 -41.96 9.70 -11.12
C GLU A 528 -40.49 9.96 -11.50
N ALA A 529 -40.21 10.11 -12.80
CA ALA A 529 -38.89 10.47 -13.30
C ALA A 529 -38.55 11.96 -13.05
N MET A 530 -39.53 12.87 -13.08
CA MET A 530 -39.27 14.30 -12.91
C MET A 530 -39.46 14.81 -11.48
N ALA A 531 -39.73 13.94 -10.52
CA ALA A 531 -39.89 14.33 -9.12
C ALA A 531 -38.52 14.67 -8.50
N PRO A 532 -38.26 15.94 -8.12
CA PRO A 532 -37.09 16.27 -7.32
C PRO A 532 -37.18 15.56 -5.97
N ASP A 533 -36.04 15.23 -5.39
CA ASP A 533 -36.00 14.74 -4.01
C ASP A 533 -36.66 15.80 -3.09
N PRO A 534 -37.72 15.45 -2.34
CA PRO A 534 -38.47 16.41 -1.54
C PRO A 534 -37.69 16.99 -0.35
N LYS A 535 -36.48 16.47 -0.05
CA LYS A 535 -35.58 16.98 0.99
C LYS A 535 -34.37 17.72 0.42
N THR A 536 -33.85 17.31 -0.74
CA THR A 536 -32.58 17.83 -1.26
C THR A 536 -32.69 18.68 -2.53
N GLY A 537 -33.86 18.67 -3.20
CA GLY A 537 -34.08 19.42 -4.45
C GLY A 537 -33.27 18.92 -5.65
N SER A 538 -32.49 17.86 -5.50
CA SER A 538 -31.65 17.29 -6.56
C SER A 538 -32.48 16.44 -7.52
N MET A 539 -32.09 16.42 -8.80
CA MET A 539 -32.69 15.53 -9.79
C MET A 539 -32.40 14.08 -9.42
N VAL A 540 -33.44 13.26 -9.29
CA VAL A 540 -33.25 11.85 -8.99
C VAL A 540 -32.83 11.11 -10.25
N MET A 541 -31.87 10.17 -10.14
CA MET A 541 -31.54 9.28 -11.25
C MET A 541 -32.76 8.42 -11.61
N ASN A 542 -33.07 8.37 -12.91
CA ASN A 542 -34.24 7.66 -13.45
C ASN A 542 -33.88 6.52 -14.41
N GLU A 543 -32.59 6.33 -14.64
CA GLU A 543 -32.05 5.32 -15.52
C GLU A 543 -30.74 4.79 -14.93
N TRP A 544 -30.56 3.48 -14.95
CA TRP A 544 -29.34 2.78 -14.55
C TRP A 544 -28.88 1.93 -15.72
N LYS A 545 -27.71 2.24 -16.27
CA LYS A 545 -27.15 1.59 -17.46
C LYS A 545 -26.02 0.69 -17.03
N ALA A 546 -26.20 -0.62 -17.12
CA ALA A 546 -25.26 -1.59 -16.59
C ALA A 546 -23.83 -1.48 -17.17
N ALA A 547 -23.69 -0.98 -18.41
CA ALA A 547 -22.38 -0.76 -19.04
C ALA A 547 -21.71 0.54 -18.58
N ASP A 548 -22.47 1.63 -18.50
CA ASP A 548 -21.94 2.95 -18.11
C ASP A 548 -21.64 3.00 -16.61
N ASP A 549 -22.45 2.30 -15.82
CA ASP A 549 -22.29 2.16 -14.37
C ASP A 549 -21.30 1.06 -13.98
N PHE A 550 -20.62 0.43 -14.96
CA PHE A 550 -19.67 -0.65 -14.70
C PHE A 550 -18.45 -0.17 -13.91
N ALA A 551 -18.42 -0.50 -12.63
CA ALA A 551 -17.43 0.04 -11.71
C ALA A 551 -16.35 -0.98 -11.31
N PRO A 552 -15.10 -0.54 -11.11
CA PRO A 552 -14.11 -1.29 -10.33
C PRO A 552 -14.61 -1.51 -8.89
N PRO A 553 -13.94 -2.34 -8.06
CA PRO A 553 -14.29 -2.48 -6.64
C PRO A 553 -14.54 -1.11 -6.04
N SER A 554 -15.70 -0.90 -5.40
CA SER A 554 -16.00 0.36 -4.74
C SER A 554 -14.97 0.56 -3.63
N SER A 555 -13.90 1.28 -3.95
CA SER A 555 -12.85 1.68 -3.03
C SER A 555 -13.25 2.91 -2.23
N LYS A 556 -14.49 3.42 -2.36
CA LYS A 556 -14.97 4.48 -1.49
C LYS A 556 -14.97 3.93 -0.07
N PRO A 557 -14.08 4.42 0.82
CA PRO A 557 -14.05 3.96 2.19
C PRO A 557 -15.44 4.19 2.77
N LYS A 558 -15.97 3.19 3.49
CA LYS A 558 -17.15 3.41 4.33
C LYS A 558 -16.91 4.70 5.14
N PRO A 559 -17.81 5.70 5.06
CA PRO A 559 -17.66 6.92 5.84
C PRO A 559 -17.41 6.59 7.31
N LEU A 560 -16.49 7.32 7.93
CA LEU A 560 -16.20 7.12 9.34
C LEU A 560 -17.42 7.48 10.18
N ASN A 561 -17.77 6.62 11.14
CA ASN A 561 -18.77 6.99 12.15
C ASN A 561 -18.21 8.05 13.11
N VAL A 562 -19.07 8.65 13.94
CA VAL A 562 -18.70 9.76 14.84
C VAL A 562 -17.50 9.42 15.74
N TRP A 563 -17.45 8.21 16.31
CA TRP A 563 -16.33 7.77 17.14
C TRP A 563 -15.06 7.49 16.34
N GLU A 564 -15.18 6.94 15.14
CA GLU A 564 -14.06 6.75 14.22
C GLU A 564 -13.48 8.10 13.78
N LYS A 565 -14.32 9.12 13.51
CA LYS A 565 -13.88 10.49 13.22
C LYS A 565 -13.17 11.11 14.41
N TYR A 566 -13.71 10.95 15.62
CA TYR A 566 -13.07 11.46 16.84
C TYR A 566 -11.70 10.82 17.09
N ALA A 567 -11.62 9.49 16.98
CA ALA A 567 -10.36 8.76 17.09
C ALA A 567 -9.36 9.19 16.00
N GLN A 568 -9.82 9.39 14.76
CA GLN A 568 -8.98 9.95 13.69
C GLN A 568 -8.45 11.33 14.09
N ALA A 569 -9.29 12.25 14.58
CA ALA A 569 -8.85 13.58 14.98
C ALA A 569 -7.72 13.55 16.03
N LEU A 570 -7.81 12.65 17.02
CA LEU A 570 -6.76 12.47 18.02
C LEU A 570 -5.46 11.92 17.38
N LEU A 571 -5.56 10.93 16.48
CA LEU A 571 -4.40 10.39 15.75
C LEU A 571 -3.70 11.43 14.86
N LEU A 572 -4.42 12.46 14.40
CA LEU A 572 -3.90 13.54 13.55
C LEU A 572 -3.35 14.75 14.35
N SER A 573 -3.41 14.70 15.68
CA SER A 573 -3.02 15.82 16.53
C SER A 573 -1.50 16.08 16.53
N ASN A 574 -1.13 17.28 16.98
CA ASN A 574 0.28 17.62 17.21
C ASN A 574 0.91 16.75 18.31
N GLU A 575 0.15 16.38 19.34
CA GLU A 575 0.64 15.52 20.43
C GLU A 575 1.01 14.10 19.95
N MET A 576 0.38 13.61 18.87
CA MET A 576 0.81 12.37 18.21
C MET A 576 1.98 12.55 17.25
N THR A 577 2.20 13.76 16.74
CA THR A 577 3.13 14.03 15.64
C THR A 577 4.48 14.55 16.14
N TYR A 578 4.51 15.12 17.34
CA TYR A 578 5.69 15.73 17.96
C TYR A 578 6.02 15.04 19.27
N VAL A 579 7.30 15.01 19.60
CA VAL A 579 7.82 14.54 20.88
C VAL A 579 8.67 15.63 21.51
N ASP A 580 8.61 15.74 22.84
CA ASP A 580 9.46 16.60 23.65
C ASP A 580 10.76 15.91 24.10
#